data_AF-A0AAU9WA80-F1
#
_entry.id   AF-A0AAU9WA80-F1
#
_cell.length_a   1.000
_cell.length_b   1.000
_cell.length_c   1.000
_cell.angle_alpha   90.00
_cell.angle_beta   90.00
_cell.angle_gamma   90.00
#
_symmetry.space_group_name_H-M   'P 1'
#
loop_
_entity.id
_entity.type
_entity.pdbx_description
1 polymer ?
#
loop_
_entity_poly.entity_id
_entity_poly.type
_entity_poly.pdbx_seq_one_letter_code
_entity_poly.pdbx_strand_id
1 'polypeptide(L)'
;MLLYTNGKTRGIVEKGNLGAVARHRDNLQALVKEVDALKLKVEQTMFKAGKSAEDVGSWSSSIEEPIAEADEEVSRLEKWLVETNGEIEHRKHKDEEERKARAREEELKFEREQMEMKLEFERQLEETKAKQQPQGAKFRDREKTFHANETTPTQRGCVYCDATDHRAVNCDKFVTVGDRRKQLGLKQLFDTVLLSANAVLAARSAVEDIIHRFVTNIHRETS
;
A
#
# COMPACT_ATOMS: atom_id res chain seq x y z
N MET A 1 -33.40 -16.53 9.74
CA MET A 1 -32.25 -15.91 9.05
C MET A 1 -31.50 -14.93 9.96
N LEU A 2 -32.20 -13.97 10.59
CA LEU A 2 -31.59 -12.98 11.50
C LEU A 2 -30.70 -13.59 12.60
N LEU A 3 -31.23 -14.49 13.43
CA LEU A 3 -30.48 -15.18 14.49
C LEU A 3 -29.25 -15.93 13.99
N TYR A 4 -29.36 -16.56 12.81
CA TYR A 4 -28.24 -17.28 12.20
C TYR A 4 -27.12 -16.33 11.76
N THR A 5 -27.47 -15.18 11.18
CA THR A 5 -26.49 -14.15 10.81
C THR A 5 -25.86 -13.54 12.07
N ASN A 6 -26.66 -13.24 13.09
CA ASN A 6 -26.16 -12.71 14.36
C ASN A 6 -25.17 -13.69 15.03
N GLY A 7 -25.47 -14.99 15.03
CA GLY A 7 -24.58 -16.02 15.56
C GLY A 7 -23.21 -16.12 14.87
N LYS A 8 -23.04 -15.59 13.66
CA LYS A 8 -21.75 -15.54 12.96
C LYS A 8 -20.86 -14.36 13.34
N THR A 9 -21.40 -13.35 14.02
CA THR A 9 -20.71 -12.08 14.29
C THR A 9 -19.36 -12.30 14.94
N ARG A 10 -19.30 -13.10 16.01
CA ARG A 10 -18.06 -13.37 16.75
C ARG A 10 -16.94 -13.88 15.85
N GLY A 11 -17.21 -14.88 15.01
CA GLY A 11 -16.21 -15.48 14.13
C GLY A 11 -15.74 -14.57 12.98
N ILE A 12 -16.50 -13.52 12.66
CA ILE A 12 -16.09 -12.52 11.67
C ILE A 12 -15.22 -11.44 12.33
N VAL A 13 -15.59 -11.01 13.54
CA VAL A 13 -14.83 -10.05 14.34
C VAL A 13 -13.46 -10.61 14.72
N GLU A 14 -13.37 -11.87 15.13
CA GLU A 14 -12.11 -12.55 15.48
C GLU A 14 -11.10 -12.56 14.32
N LYS A 15 -11.56 -12.53 13.07
CA LYS A 15 -10.68 -12.46 11.89
C LYS A 15 -10.08 -11.07 11.66
N GLY A 16 -10.58 -10.04 12.35
CA GLY A 16 -10.03 -8.67 12.34
C GLY A 16 -10.11 -7.94 11.01
N ASN A 17 -10.80 -8.48 10.00
CA ASN A 17 -10.89 -7.83 8.70
C ASN A 17 -11.99 -6.75 8.72
N LEU A 18 -11.57 -5.49 8.81
CA LEU A 18 -12.45 -4.31 8.82
C LEU A 18 -13.54 -4.36 7.74
N GLY A 19 -13.15 -4.66 6.49
CA GLY A 19 -14.10 -4.71 5.37
C GLY A 19 -15.10 -5.86 5.47
N ALA A 20 -14.70 -6.99 6.05
CA ALA A 20 -15.60 -8.12 6.30
C ALA A 20 -16.59 -7.80 7.43
N VAL A 21 -16.12 -7.16 8.50
CA VAL A 21 -16.96 -6.73 9.63
C VAL A 21 -17.96 -5.65 9.20
N ALA A 22 -17.54 -4.67 8.39
CA ALA A 22 -18.42 -3.64 7.85
C ALA A 22 -19.56 -4.24 7.01
N ARG A 23 -19.22 -5.13 6.06
CA ARG A 23 -20.23 -5.84 5.26
C ARG A 23 -21.17 -6.69 6.11
N HIS A 24 -20.65 -7.35 7.14
CA HIS A 24 -21.48 -8.13 8.07
C HIS A 24 -22.46 -7.27 8.85
N ARG A 25 -22.00 -6.11 9.35
CA ARG A 25 -22.85 -5.10 10.01
C ARG A 25 -23.97 -4.63 9.09
N ASP A 26 -23.64 -4.28 7.85
CA ASP A 26 -24.63 -3.83 6.87
C ASP A 26 -25.68 -4.91 6.56
N ASN A 27 -25.24 -6.17 6.42
CA ASN A 27 -26.14 -7.31 6.22
C ASN A 27 -27.06 -7.54 7.42
N LEU A 28 -26.53 -7.46 8.64
CA LEU A 28 -27.32 -7.64 9.85
C LEU A 28 -28.37 -6.53 9.98
N GLN A 29 -27.98 -5.28 9.73
CA GLN A 29 -28.89 -4.13 9.74
C GLN A 29 -29.98 -4.24 8.65
N ALA A 30 -29.65 -4.75 7.46
CA ALA A 30 -30.63 -4.99 6.42
C ALA A 30 -31.66 -6.07 6.85
N LEU A 31 -31.19 -7.17 7.44
CA LEU A 31 -32.06 -8.24 7.93
C LEU A 31 -32.97 -7.76 9.07
N VAL A 32 -32.49 -6.92 9.99
CA VAL A 32 -33.33 -6.32 11.04
C VAL A 32 -34.49 -5.54 10.42
N LYS A 33 -34.19 -4.63 9.48
CA LYS A 33 -35.20 -3.82 8.78
C LYS A 33 -36.22 -4.68 8.02
N GLU A 34 -35.77 -5.77 7.39
CA GLU A 34 -36.66 -6.71 6.71
C GLU A 34 -37.59 -7.44 7.68
N VAL A 35 -37.07 -7.91 8.83
CA VAL A 35 -37.87 -8.60 9.85
C VAL A 35 -38.90 -7.63 10.46
N ASP A 36 -38.52 -6.39 10.78
CA ASP A 36 -39.45 -5.36 11.27
C ASP A 36 -40.56 -5.07 10.26
N ALA A 37 -40.21 -4.92 8.98
CA ALA A 37 -41.20 -4.68 7.93
C ALA A 37 -42.17 -5.86 7.76
N LEU A 38 -41.68 -7.10 7.90
CA LEU A 38 -42.52 -8.30 7.87
C LEU A 38 -43.41 -8.40 9.12
N LYS A 39 -42.88 -8.07 10.29
CA LYS A 39 -43.64 -8.01 11.56
C LYS A 39 -44.85 -7.09 11.42
N LEU A 40 -44.65 -5.86 10.95
CA LEU A 40 -45.74 -4.89 10.73
C LEU A 40 -46.81 -5.41 9.76
N LYS A 41 -46.41 -6.11 8.70
CA LYS A 41 -47.36 -6.74 7.76
C LYS A 41 -48.19 -7.83 8.44
N VAL A 42 -47.56 -8.66 9.27
CA VAL A 42 -48.26 -9.72 10.02
C VAL A 42 -49.23 -9.12 11.03
N GLU A 43 -48.82 -8.12 11.80
CA GLU A 43 -49.71 -7.40 12.74
C GLU A 43 -50.95 -6.85 12.02
N GLN A 44 -50.77 -6.19 10.87
CA GLN A 44 -51.88 -5.72 10.04
C GLN A 44 -52.82 -6.85 9.60
N THR A 45 -52.28 -8.01 9.24
CA THR A 45 -53.13 -9.17 8.88
C THR A 45 -53.85 -9.77 10.08
N MET A 46 -53.23 -9.78 11.27
CA MET A 46 -53.86 -10.25 12.50
C MET A 46 -55.03 -9.35 12.91
N PHE A 47 -54.86 -8.02 12.82
CA PHE A 47 -55.95 -7.08 13.05
C PHE A 47 -57.09 -7.24 12.03
N LYS A 48 -56.78 -7.43 10.75
CA LYS A 48 -57.80 -7.73 9.71
C LYS A 48 -58.55 -9.03 9.98
N ALA A 49 -57.92 -10.00 10.63
CA ALA A 49 -58.53 -11.25 11.05
C ALA A 49 -59.33 -11.14 12.36
N GLY A 50 -59.45 -9.94 12.95
CA GLY A 50 -60.22 -9.70 14.17
C GLY A 50 -59.53 -10.14 15.46
N LYS A 51 -58.20 -10.33 15.46
CA LYS A 51 -57.43 -10.58 16.69
C LYS A 51 -57.42 -9.35 17.59
N SER A 52 -57.41 -9.57 18.90
CA SER A 52 -57.32 -8.51 19.90
C SER A 52 -55.94 -7.85 19.88
N ALA A 53 -55.85 -6.62 20.38
CA ALA A 53 -54.58 -5.92 20.52
C ALA A 53 -53.63 -6.64 21.49
N GLU A 54 -54.15 -7.28 22.54
CA GLU A 54 -53.35 -8.07 23.48
C GLU A 54 -52.71 -9.31 22.81
N ASP A 55 -53.47 -10.05 21.98
CA ASP A 55 -52.95 -11.22 21.26
C ASP A 55 -51.85 -10.82 20.27
N VAL A 56 -52.07 -9.72 19.56
CA VAL A 56 -51.09 -9.16 18.61
C VAL A 56 -49.84 -8.70 19.35
N GLY A 57 -50.00 -7.96 20.45
CA GLY A 57 -48.89 -7.47 21.27
C GLY A 57 -48.04 -8.60 21.85
N SER A 58 -48.66 -9.65 22.38
CA SER A 58 -47.94 -10.81 22.90
C SER A 58 -47.11 -11.51 21.82
N TRP A 59 -47.64 -11.63 20.60
CA TRP A 59 -46.87 -12.17 19.48
C TRP A 59 -45.74 -11.23 19.06
N SER A 60 -46.02 -9.92 18.95
CA SER A 60 -45.04 -8.91 18.55
C SER A 60 -43.83 -8.85 19.47
N SER A 61 -44.02 -8.93 20.79
CA SER A 61 -42.92 -8.94 21.76
C SER A 61 -41.96 -10.11 21.58
N SER A 62 -42.45 -11.27 21.13
CA SER A 62 -41.58 -12.44 20.85
C SER A 62 -40.61 -12.22 19.68
N ILE A 63 -40.91 -11.25 18.81
CA ILE A 63 -40.10 -10.89 17.65
C ILE A 63 -39.23 -9.65 17.94
N GLU A 64 -39.70 -8.75 18.80
CA GLU A 64 -38.97 -7.55 19.22
C GLU A 64 -37.66 -7.87 19.95
N GLU A 65 -37.63 -8.94 20.75
CA GLU A 65 -36.42 -9.33 21.49
C GLU A 65 -35.25 -9.73 20.55
N PRO A 66 -35.41 -10.66 19.58
CA PRO A 66 -34.37 -10.94 18.58
C PRO A 66 -33.94 -9.74 17.73
N ILE A 67 -34.84 -8.78 17.51
CA ILE A 67 -34.54 -7.55 16.77
C ILE A 67 -33.66 -6.63 17.62
N ALA A 68 -34.04 -6.41 18.88
CA ALA A 68 -33.27 -5.61 19.81
C ALA A 68 -31.85 -6.17 20.02
N GLU A 69 -31.71 -7.49 20.17
CA GLU A 69 -30.40 -8.14 20.28
C GLU A 69 -29.53 -7.90 19.03
N ALA A 70 -30.13 -7.99 17.84
CA ALA A 70 -29.41 -7.74 16.59
C ALA A 70 -29.03 -6.26 16.42
N ASP A 71 -29.88 -5.33 16.86
CA ASP A 71 -29.57 -3.88 16.86
C ASP A 71 -28.44 -3.52 17.84
N GLU A 72 -28.42 -4.16 19.01
CA GLU A 72 -27.30 -4.04 19.94
C GLU A 72 -25.99 -4.56 19.31
N GLU A 73 -26.04 -5.69 18.61
CA GLU A 73 -24.87 -6.22 17.91
C GLU A 73 -24.43 -5.30 16.75
N VAL A 74 -25.36 -4.75 15.96
CA VAL A 74 -25.03 -3.74 14.94
C VAL A 74 -24.29 -2.56 15.58
N SER A 75 -24.77 -2.07 16.73
CA SER A 75 -24.14 -0.97 17.48
C SER A 75 -22.74 -1.34 17.99
N ARG A 76 -22.55 -2.58 18.47
CA ARG A 76 -21.23 -3.10 18.87
C ARG A 76 -20.25 -3.11 17.70
N LEU A 77 -20.70 -3.58 16.53
CA LEU A 77 -19.86 -3.67 15.33
C LEU A 77 -19.48 -2.28 14.81
N GLU A 78 -20.40 -1.32 14.83
CA GLU A 78 -20.11 0.08 14.46
C GLU A 78 -19.05 0.68 15.36
N LYS A 79 -19.19 0.51 16.68
CA LYS A 79 -18.18 0.96 17.64
C LYS A 79 -16.82 0.33 17.37
N TRP A 80 -16.78 -0.99 17.19
CA TRP A 80 -15.54 -1.71 16.89
C TRP A 80 -14.85 -1.21 15.61
N LEU A 81 -15.62 -0.93 14.56
CA LEU A 81 -15.09 -0.38 13.30
C LEU A 81 -14.48 1.01 13.49
N VAL A 82 -15.15 1.88 14.24
CA VAL A 82 -14.67 3.25 14.51
C VAL A 82 -13.38 3.21 15.34
N GLU A 83 -13.36 2.42 16.43
CA GLU A 83 -12.20 2.29 17.31
C GLU A 83 -10.99 1.72 16.55
N THR A 84 -11.20 0.61 15.84
CA THR A 84 -10.12 -0.05 15.08
C THR A 84 -9.57 0.85 13.97
N ASN A 85 -10.45 1.57 13.25
CA ASN A 85 -10.00 2.52 12.25
C ASN A 85 -9.23 3.70 12.87
N GLY A 86 -9.70 4.21 14.01
CA GLY A 86 -9.00 5.26 14.76
C GLY A 86 -7.60 4.84 15.20
N GLU A 87 -7.44 3.61 15.69
CA GLU A 87 -6.13 3.05 16.06
C GLU A 87 -5.18 2.94 14.86
N ILE A 88 -5.69 2.52 13.70
CA ILE A 88 -4.91 2.43 12.46
C ILE A 88 -4.44 3.80 12.02
N GLU A 89 -5.32 4.80 12.00
CA GLU A 89 -4.95 6.16 11.58
C GLU A 89 -3.99 6.82 12.58
N HIS A 90 -4.21 6.65 13.88
CA HIS A 90 -3.28 7.14 14.90
C HIS A 90 -1.89 6.52 14.74
N ARG A 91 -1.81 5.22 14.44
CA ARG A 91 -0.55 4.53 14.18
C ARG A 91 0.16 5.08 12.95
N LYS A 92 -0.56 5.24 11.83
CA LYS A 92 -0.01 5.84 10.61
C LYS A 92 0.54 7.24 10.85
N HIS A 93 -0.21 8.07 11.58
CA HIS A 93 0.23 9.43 11.91
C HIS A 93 1.50 9.41 12.76
N LYS A 94 1.56 8.55 13.78
CA LYS A 94 2.74 8.37 14.62
C LYS A 94 3.95 7.93 13.80
N ASP A 95 3.80 6.92 12.96
CA ASP A 95 4.88 6.39 12.11
C ASP A 95 5.40 7.46 11.13
N GLU A 96 4.51 8.28 10.58
CA GLU A 96 4.86 9.37 9.68
C GLU A 96 5.61 10.50 10.40
N GLU A 97 5.19 10.88 11.61
CA GLU A 97 5.91 11.87 12.41
C GLU A 97 7.29 11.38 12.84
N GLU A 98 7.40 10.11 13.24
CA GLU A 98 8.70 9.51 13.54
C GLU A 98 9.62 9.47 12.30
N ARG A 99 9.07 9.17 11.12
CA ARG A 99 9.83 9.19 9.86
C ARG A 99 10.35 10.60 9.54
N LYS A 100 9.52 11.63 9.73
CA LYS A 100 9.95 13.04 9.57
C LYS A 100 11.01 13.44 10.59
N ALA A 101 10.88 12.99 11.83
CA ALA A 101 11.87 13.27 12.88
C ALA A 101 13.23 12.65 12.52
N ARG A 102 13.27 11.38 12.10
CA ARG A 102 14.49 10.71 11.64
C ARG A 102 15.12 11.41 10.45
N ALA A 103 14.33 11.80 9.45
CA ALA A 103 14.84 12.52 8.29
C ALA A 103 15.52 13.85 8.65
N ARG A 104 14.91 14.62 9.57
CA ARG A 104 15.51 15.87 10.08
C ARG A 104 16.79 15.62 10.86
N GLU A 105 16.84 14.55 11.66
CA GLU A 105 18.04 14.20 12.41
C GLU A 105 19.20 13.81 11.48
N GLU A 106 18.91 13.02 10.43
CA GLU A 106 19.89 12.63 9.39
C GLU A 106 20.41 13.85 8.62
N GLU A 107 19.53 14.78 8.26
CA GLU A 107 19.91 16.04 7.59
C GLU A 107 20.86 16.87 8.46
N LEU A 108 20.49 17.10 9.73
CA LEU A 108 21.34 17.82 10.68
C LEU A 108 22.68 17.11 10.92
N LYS A 109 22.67 15.77 10.92
CA LYS A 109 23.91 14.98 11.06
C LYS A 109 24.82 15.19 9.84
N PHE A 110 24.27 15.11 8.64
CA PHE A 110 25.02 15.35 7.42
C PHE A 110 25.61 16.76 7.38
N GLU A 111 24.85 17.79 7.76
CA GLU A 111 25.35 19.17 7.85
C GLU A 111 26.50 19.31 8.85
N ARG A 112 26.40 18.66 10.02
CA ARG A 112 27.49 18.64 11.01
C ARG A 112 28.75 17.99 10.46
N GLU A 113 28.62 16.85 9.80
CA GLU A 113 29.75 16.13 9.19
C GLU A 113 30.41 16.96 8.07
N GLN A 114 29.61 17.67 7.25
CA GLN A 114 30.14 18.60 6.24
C GLN A 114 30.94 19.74 6.86
N MET A 115 30.42 20.34 7.94
CA MET A 115 31.12 21.40 8.66
C MET A 115 32.41 20.89 9.30
N GLU A 116 32.39 19.71 9.92
CA GLU A 116 33.56 19.08 10.52
C GLU A 116 34.65 18.80 9.48
N MET A 117 34.30 18.18 8.35
CA MET A 117 35.21 17.94 7.24
C MET A 117 35.85 19.24 6.73
N LYS A 118 35.06 20.32 6.63
CA LYS A 118 35.55 21.64 6.21
C LYS A 118 36.56 22.21 7.22
N LEU A 119 36.25 22.15 8.52
CA LEU A 119 37.15 22.60 9.59
C LEU A 119 38.45 21.79 9.61
N GLU A 120 38.38 20.47 9.42
CA GLU A 120 39.57 19.62 9.36
C GLU A 120 40.46 19.97 8.18
N PHE A 121 39.87 20.22 7.02
CA PHE A 121 40.61 20.64 5.83
C PHE A 121 41.29 22.01 6.04
N GLU A 122 40.58 22.98 6.62
CA GLU A 122 41.14 24.29 6.98
C GLU A 122 42.32 24.16 7.96
N ARG A 123 42.18 23.33 9.01
CA ARG A 123 43.28 23.02 9.94
C ARG A 123 44.48 22.40 9.23
N GLN A 124 44.26 21.43 8.33
CA GLN A 124 45.34 20.80 7.55
C GLN A 124 46.07 21.81 6.65
N LEU A 125 45.35 22.76 6.06
CA LEU A 125 45.94 23.85 5.29
C LEU A 125 46.81 24.77 6.16
N GLU A 126 46.35 25.13 7.36
CA GLU A 126 47.13 25.93 8.29
C GLU A 126 48.38 25.20 8.78
N GLU A 127 48.26 23.92 9.10
CA GLU A 127 49.40 23.10 9.49
C GLU A 127 50.44 22.95 8.36
N THR A 128 49.99 22.72 7.12
CA THR A 128 50.89 22.61 5.96
C THR A 128 51.55 23.94 5.64
N LYS A 129 50.85 25.08 5.81
CA LYS A 129 51.45 26.42 5.71
C LYS A 129 52.46 26.68 6.82
N ALA A 130 52.18 26.29 8.06
CA ALA A 130 53.11 26.43 9.19
C ALA A 130 54.37 25.55 9.04
N LYS A 131 54.22 24.37 8.42
CA LYS A 131 55.33 23.45 8.10
C LYS A 131 56.12 23.88 6.85
N GLN A 132 55.58 24.75 5.99
CA GLN A 132 56.28 25.33 4.84
C GLN A 132 56.87 26.71 5.19
N GLN A 133 58.03 26.72 5.84
CA GLN A 133 58.98 27.84 5.69
C GLN A 133 59.60 27.81 4.27
N PRO A 134 60.01 28.96 3.69
CA PRO A 134 60.30 29.06 2.27
C PRO A 134 61.62 28.36 1.95
N GLN A 135 61.53 27.15 1.41
CA GLN A 135 62.66 26.51 0.74
C GLN A 135 62.29 26.35 -0.73
N GLY A 136 62.87 27.22 -1.55
CA GLY A 136 62.70 27.19 -2.99
C GLY A 136 63.14 25.85 -3.56
N ALA A 137 62.20 25.09 -4.11
CA ALA A 137 62.48 23.81 -4.76
C ALA A 137 62.00 23.85 -6.21
N LYS A 138 62.95 23.64 -7.12
CA LYS A 138 62.80 23.63 -8.57
C LYS A 138 61.90 22.46 -8.99
N PHE A 139 60.87 22.76 -9.78
CA PHE A 139 59.95 21.80 -10.40
C PHE A 139 60.73 20.79 -11.26
N ARG A 140 60.61 19.49 -10.98
CA ARG A 140 61.07 18.42 -11.87
C ARG A 140 59.86 17.68 -12.42
N ASP A 141 59.81 17.64 -13.74
CA ASP A 141 58.78 16.98 -14.54
C ASP A 141 58.73 15.48 -14.21
N ARG A 142 57.54 14.97 -13.87
CA ARG A 142 57.31 13.55 -13.59
C ARG A 142 56.47 12.96 -14.71
N GLU A 143 57.14 12.23 -15.59
CA GLU A 143 56.53 11.55 -16.72
C GLU A 143 55.56 10.45 -16.24
N LYS A 144 54.31 10.51 -16.72
CA LYS A 144 53.23 9.56 -16.40
C LYS A 144 53.17 8.48 -17.47
N THR A 145 53.70 7.29 -17.20
CA THR A 145 53.43 6.11 -18.03
C THR A 145 52.18 5.39 -17.52
N PHE A 146 51.15 5.31 -18.36
CA PHE A 146 49.92 4.53 -18.11
C PHE A 146 50.06 3.13 -18.72
N HIS A 147 49.79 2.09 -17.95
CA HIS A 147 49.62 0.72 -18.47
C HIS A 147 48.14 0.47 -18.82
N ALA A 148 47.84 0.19 -20.08
CA ALA A 148 46.51 -0.24 -20.53
C ALA A 148 46.43 -1.78 -20.54
N ASN A 149 45.40 -2.33 -19.89
CA ASN A 149 45.09 -3.76 -19.90
C ASN A 149 44.16 -4.06 -21.10
N GLU A 150 44.63 -4.84 -22.06
CA GLU A 150 43.86 -5.26 -23.24
C GLU A 150 42.98 -6.48 -22.90
N THR A 151 41.77 -6.22 -22.42
CA THR A 151 40.68 -7.22 -22.43
C THR A 151 39.70 -6.86 -23.55
N THR A 152 39.53 -7.76 -24.52
CA THR A 152 38.67 -7.57 -25.69
C THR A 152 37.23 -7.21 -25.29
N PRO A 153 36.68 -6.05 -25.69
CA PRO A 153 35.35 -5.64 -25.27
C PRO A 153 34.27 -6.34 -26.12
N THR A 154 33.37 -7.10 -25.49
CA THR A 154 32.08 -7.42 -26.11
C THR A 154 31.36 -6.12 -26.45
N GLN A 155 31.08 -5.88 -27.73
CA GLN A 155 30.53 -4.63 -28.25
C GLN A 155 29.09 -4.44 -27.74
N ARG A 156 28.92 -3.77 -26.59
CA ARG A 156 27.60 -3.37 -26.09
C ARG A 156 27.05 -2.27 -26.99
N GLY A 157 25.80 -2.43 -27.44
CA GLY A 157 25.10 -1.42 -28.23
C GLY A 157 24.93 -0.09 -27.50
N CYS A 158 24.68 0.96 -28.27
CA CYS A 158 24.44 2.31 -27.79
C CYS A 158 23.25 2.34 -26.82
N VAL A 159 23.44 2.86 -25.61
CA VAL A 159 22.42 2.87 -24.55
C VAL A 159 21.14 3.64 -24.95
N TYR A 160 21.24 4.62 -25.86
CA TYR A 160 20.13 5.48 -26.24
C TYR A 160 19.25 4.89 -27.36
N CYS A 161 19.88 4.26 -28.35
CA CYS A 161 19.21 3.82 -29.59
C CYS A 161 19.47 2.34 -29.94
N ASP A 162 20.17 1.62 -29.07
CA ASP A 162 20.48 0.18 -29.14
C ASP A 162 21.29 -0.27 -30.37
N ALA A 163 21.78 0.67 -31.18
CA ALA A 163 22.62 0.39 -32.33
C ALA A 163 24.05 0.00 -31.92
N THR A 164 24.64 -0.98 -32.60
CA THR A 164 25.97 -1.54 -32.25
C THR A 164 27.12 -0.88 -33.01
N ASP A 165 26.82 0.01 -33.94
CA ASP A 165 27.75 0.69 -34.86
C ASP A 165 28.45 1.90 -34.22
N HIS A 166 27.98 2.37 -33.05
CA HIS A 166 28.58 3.49 -32.34
C HIS A 166 28.50 3.35 -30.81
N ARG A 167 29.38 4.09 -30.12
CA ARG A 167 29.31 4.25 -28.66
C ARG A 167 28.30 5.34 -28.29
N ALA A 168 27.68 5.22 -27.11
CA ALA A 168 26.67 6.16 -26.62
C ALA A 168 27.11 7.64 -26.65
N VAL A 169 28.40 7.92 -26.43
CA VAL A 169 28.95 9.29 -26.51
C VAL A 169 28.83 9.90 -27.90
N ASN A 170 28.89 9.07 -28.95
CA ASN A 170 28.82 9.45 -30.36
C ASN A 170 27.42 9.22 -30.96
N CYS A 171 26.38 9.16 -30.12
CA CYS A 171 25.01 8.96 -30.60
C CYS A 171 24.47 10.23 -31.26
N ASP A 172 24.29 10.16 -32.59
CA ASP A 172 23.77 11.26 -33.40
C ASP A 172 22.23 11.37 -33.32
N LYS A 173 21.54 10.29 -32.93
CA LYS A 173 20.08 10.31 -32.71
C LYS A 173 19.66 11.12 -31.47
N PHE A 174 20.55 11.23 -30.49
CA PHE A 174 20.29 11.92 -29.23
C PHE A 174 21.52 12.75 -28.84
N VAL A 175 21.61 13.95 -29.41
CA VAL A 175 22.78 14.83 -29.26
C VAL A 175 22.73 15.62 -27.95
N THR A 176 21.56 16.10 -27.55
CA THR A 176 21.43 16.93 -26.34
C THR A 176 21.33 16.09 -25.08
N VAL A 177 21.85 16.62 -23.97
CA VAL A 177 21.75 16.00 -22.65
C VAL A 177 20.27 15.86 -22.21
N GLY A 178 19.42 16.82 -22.61
CA GLY A 178 17.98 16.78 -22.32
C GLY A 178 17.27 15.61 -22.98
N ASP A 179 17.57 15.34 -24.26
CA ASP A 179 16.94 14.25 -25.01
C ASP A 179 17.44 12.88 -24.53
N ARG A 180 18.72 12.78 -24.20
CA ARG A 180 19.32 11.59 -23.57
C ARG A 180 18.61 11.25 -22.24
N ARG A 181 18.33 12.25 -21.40
CA ARG A 181 17.63 12.05 -20.12
C ARG A 181 16.18 11.60 -20.31
N LYS A 182 15.44 12.21 -21.26
CA LYS A 182 14.06 11.82 -21.58
C LYS A 182 13.98 10.39 -22.08
N GLN A 183 14.88 9.99 -22.98
CA GLN A 183 14.89 8.64 -23.56
C GLN A 183 15.15 7.55 -22.51
N LEU A 184 16.08 7.78 -21.58
CA LEU A 184 16.34 6.84 -20.48
C LEU A 184 15.14 6.74 -19.53
N GLY A 185 14.48 7.86 -19.24
CA GLY A 185 13.26 7.88 -18.44
C GLY A 185 12.11 7.13 -19.12
N LEU A 186 11.95 7.26 -20.43
CA LEU A 186 10.91 6.57 -21.20
C LEU A 186 11.11 5.05 -21.17
N LYS A 187 12.35 4.58 -21.34
CA LYS A 187 12.68 3.14 -21.25
C LYS A 187 12.37 2.57 -19.86
N GLN A 188 12.71 3.29 -18.78
CA GLN A 188 12.39 2.86 -17.41
C GLN A 188 10.88 2.82 -17.12
N LEU A 189 10.11 3.77 -17.65
CA LEU A 189 8.66 3.78 -17.53
C LEU A 189 8.00 2.63 -18.29
N PHE A 190 8.52 2.27 -19.46
CA PHE A 190 7.99 1.17 -20.25
C PHE A 190 8.16 -0.18 -19.54
N ASP A 191 9.34 -0.44 -18.96
CA ASP A 191 9.62 -1.67 -18.22
C ASP A 191 8.70 -1.81 -16.98
N THR A 192 8.48 -0.72 -16.24
CA THR A 192 7.61 -0.71 -15.05
C THR A 192 6.13 -0.86 -15.37
N VAL A 193 5.65 -0.27 -16.47
CA VAL A 193 4.26 -0.43 -16.94
C VAL A 193 4.01 -1.86 -17.45
N LEU A 194 4.95 -2.47 -18.17
CA LEU A 194 4.82 -3.87 -18.62
C LEU A 194 4.81 -4.86 -17.46
N LEU A 195 5.69 -4.65 -16.47
CA LEU A 195 5.73 -5.47 -15.25
C LEU A 195 4.42 -5.40 -14.46
N SER A 196 3.86 -4.19 -14.29
CA SER A 196 2.59 -4.01 -13.57
C SER A 196 1.38 -4.57 -14.33
N ALA A 197 1.31 -4.40 -15.66
CA ALA A 197 0.24 -4.96 -16.48
C ALA A 197 0.22 -6.51 -16.44
N ASN A 198 1.40 -7.14 -16.49
CA ASN A 198 1.53 -8.59 -16.37
C ASN A 198 1.10 -9.09 -14.99
N ALA A 199 1.42 -8.37 -13.91
CA ALA A 199 0.97 -8.70 -12.57
C ALA A 199 -0.55 -8.62 -12.41
N VAL A 200 -1.20 -7.61 -13.00
CA VAL A 200 -2.66 -7.46 -13.00
C VAL A 200 -3.35 -8.58 -13.78
N LEU A 201 -2.82 -8.96 -14.94
CA LEU A 201 -3.35 -10.07 -15.73
C LEU A 201 -3.22 -11.41 -15.00
N ALA A 202 -2.10 -11.66 -14.32
CA ALA A 202 -1.90 -12.87 -13.51
C ALA A 202 -2.88 -12.94 -12.32
N ALA A 203 -3.11 -11.81 -11.63
CA ALA A 203 -4.07 -11.74 -10.53
C ALA A 203 -5.50 -12.02 -11.00
N ARG A 204 -5.89 -11.50 -12.16
CA ARG A 204 -7.21 -11.75 -12.75
C ARG A 204 -7.42 -13.22 -13.08
N SER A 205 -6.43 -13.87 -13.71
CA SER A 205 -6.51 -15.30 -14.04
C SER A 205 -6.64 -16.17 -12.78
N ALA A 206 -5.91 -15.86 -11.71
CA ALA A 206 -6.02 -16.59 -10.45
C ALA A 206 -7.42 -16.48 -9.81
N VAL A 207 -8.07 -15.31 -9.91
CA VAL A 207 -9.43 -15.11 -9.41
C VAL A 207 -10.45 -15.90 -10.24
N GLU A 208 -10.32 -15.90 -11.57
CA GLU A 208 -11.19 -16.66 -12.47
C GLU A 208 -11.10 -18.17 -12.20
N ASP A 209 -9.90 -18.71 -11.94
CA ASP A 209 -9.69 -20.11 -11.56
C ASP A 209 -10.33 -20.47 -10.21
N ILE A 210 -10.24 -19.59 -9.22
CA ILE A 210 -10.87 -19.79 -7.90
C ILE A 210 -12.39 -19.84 -8.03
N ILE A 211 -12.97 -18.91 -8.80
CA ILE A 211 -14.41 -18.86 -9.04
C ILE A 211 -14.86 -20.13 -9.77
N HIS A 212 -14.15 -20.56 -10.81
CA HIS A 212 -14.51 -21.75 -11.56
C HIS A 212 -14.46 -23.00 -10.68
N ARG A 213 -13.42 -23.17 -9.85
CA ARG A 213 -13.32 -24.29 -8.90
C ARG A 213 -14.48 -24.30 -7.91
N PHE A 214 -14.83 -23.14 -7.37
CA PHE A 214 -15.92 -23.00 -6.43
C PHE A 214 -17.27 -23.40 -7.08
N VAL A 215 -17.53 -22.93 -8.30
CA VAL A 215 -18.74 -23.26 -9.06
C VAL A 215 -18.80 -24.76 -9.38
N THR A 216 -17.69 -25.38 -9.82
CA THR A 216 -17.66 -26.83 -10.08
C THR A 216 -17.86 -27.68 -8.82
N ASN A 217 -17.37 -27.21 -7.67
CA ASN A 217 -17.50 -27.95 -6.42
C ASN A 217 -18.95 -27.93 -5.91
N ILE A 218 -19.62 -26.78 -6.02
CA ILE A 218 -21.05 -26.64 -5.73
C ILE A 218 -21.88 -27.57 -6.62
N HIS A 219 -21.59 -27.63 -7.92
CA HIS A 219 -22.35 -28.48 -8.85
C HIS A 219 -22.24 -29.98 -8.53
N ARG A 220 -21.07 -30.40 -8.01
CA ARG A 220 -20.79 -31.79 -7.61
C ARG A 220 -21.46 -32.18 -6.29
N GLU A 221 -21.71 -31.22 -5.40
CA GLU A 221 -22.42 -31.45 -4.14
C GLU A 221 -23.95 -31.48 -4.31
N THR A 222 -24.47 -31.01 -5.44
CA THR A 222 -25.90 -30.94 -5.75
C THR A 222 -26.41 -32.00 -6.75
N SER A 223 -25.55 -32.89 -7.26
CA SER A 223 -25.90 -34.07 -8.08
C SER A 223 -25.68 -35.35 -7.30
#